data_AF-A0A5A8D7X7-F1
#
_entry.id   AF-A0A5A8D7X7-F1
#
_cell.length_a   1.000
_cell.length_b   1.000
_cell.length_c   1.000
_cell.angle_alpha   90.00
_cell.angle_beta   90.00
_cell.angle_gamma   90.00
#
_symmetry.space_group_name_H-M   'P 1'
#
loop_
_entity.id
_entity.type
_entity.pdbx_description
1 polymer ?
#
loop_
_entity_poly.entity_id
_entity_poly.type
_entity_poly.pdbx_seq_one_letter_code
_entity_poly.pdbx_strand_id
1 'polypeptide(L)'
;MGRIVGSSILAAGSMEACVDDGDKLQCAQRFVTTLTVENAQNRTESITAYRLRDFSQADGTRVELEDSLSVTLAKSSIVLRYPLQYERTYNADPRELILVRDGQGRDYNWLTNPCKDGTAADAACGSYVDPSTGKAVPYSQGFCCRCDFGDYLSGGPVGLSRANLQCSLLSTELAQSAHCLRWGPLWYRAFSLGPPVVHFVIEAEIKFCPGRSECRTRTYYLSPSSNGLCVVLPGLASDEDHPCDIQLSLEGDLASYEGAKSFASSLLMRPHSCDDFAACGAQVTESPSRWLMVPRSYTTQGSHCDRIGVSHEAFAGQPQRCGMDINSCLKQQLSDLYAADVEAEAAGRKPSYFVSSHGYGGRFAVDDSDPSKTMALFETARLQRSLVAVQVAADRLRYTVLVAQAVIVSAAVAPFEAKSGAGVLRVRIQSVGRVQAQFSLSLPAWAWRHS
;
A
#
# COMPACT_ATOMS: atom_id res chain seq x y z
N MET A 1 -24.59 9.43 -25.76
CA MET A 1 -25.00 8.08 -26.18
C MET A 1 -24.42 7.08 -25.20
N GLY A 2 -25.27 6.44 -24.39
CA GLY A 2 -24.83 5.47 -23.38
C GLY A 2 -24.39 4.18 -24.06
N ARG A 3 -23.11 3.84 -23.96
CA ARG A 3 -22.60 2.52 -24.32
C ARG A 3 -22.90 1.61 -23.13
N ILE A 4 -23.57 0.48 -23.37
CA ILE A 4 -23.74 -0.57 -22.35
C ILE A 4 -22.32 -1.07 -22.04
N VAL A 5 -21.81 -0.76 -20.84
CA VAL A 5 -20.55 -1.27 -20.33
C VAL A 5 -20.90 -2.03 -19.07
N GLY A 6 -21.16 -3.30 -19.31
CA GLY A 6 -21.44 -4.34 -18.34
C GLY A 6 -20.64 -5.58 -18.73
N SER A 7 -20.57 -6.59 -17.87
CA SER A 7 -19.87 -7.84 -18.18
C SER A 7 -20.31 -8.41 -19.53
N SER A 8 -19.47 -8.28 -20.55
CA SER A 8 -19.82 -8.76 -21.89
C SER A 8 -19.74 -10.28 -21.90
N ILE A 9 -20.84 -10.95 -22.28
CA ILE A 9 -20.76 -12.32 -22.76
C ILE A 9 -19.82 -12.32 -23.97
N LEU A 10 -18.73 -13.06 -23.86
CA LEU A 10 -17.76 -13.22 -24.95
C LEU A 10 -18.15 -14.37 -25.87
N ALA A 11 -18.66 -15.45 -25.28
CA ALA A 11 -19.11 -16.63 -25.99
C ALA A 11 -20.25 -17.29 -25.20
N ALA A 12 -21.23 -17.81 -25.93
CA ALA A 12 -22.28 -18.67 -25.39
C ALA A 12 -22.58 -19.75 -26.44
N GLY A 13 -22.61 -21.00 -26.01
CA GLY A 13 -22.93 -22.12 -26.88
C GLY A 13 -23.32 -23.35 -26.08
N SER A 14 -23.99 -24.30 -26.73
CA SER A 14 -24.20 -25.64 -26.19
C SER A 14 -23.07 -26.55 -26.64
N MET A 15 -22.58 -27.40 -25.74
CA MET A 15 -21.65 -28.46 -26.06
C MET A 15 -22.03 -29.73 -25.31
N GLU A 16 -21.74 -30.89 -25.91
CA GLU A 16 -21.82 -32.16 -25.21
C GLU A 16 -20.53 -32.33 -24.39
N ALA A 17 -20.67 -32.35 -23.07
CA ALA A 17 -19.59 -32.59 -22.14
C ALA A 17 -19.65 -34.06 -21.71
N CYS A 18 -18.64 -34.83 -22.10
CA CYS A 18 -18.48 -36.22 -21.70
C CYS A 18 -17.40 -36.36 -20.63
N VAL A 19 -17.70 -37.11 -19.58
CA VAL A 19 -16.74 -37.51 -18.54
C VAL A 19 -16.50 -39.00 -18.71
N ASP A 20 -15.24 -39.39 -18.85
CA ASP A 20 -14.79 -40.78 -18.89
C ASP A 20 -14.05 -41.07 -17.58
N ASP A 21 -14.64 -41.92 -16.73
CA ASP A 21 -14.02 -42.35 -15.47
C ASP A 21 -13.13 -43.59 -15.63
N GLY A 22 -12.98 -44.09 -16.86
CA GLY A 22 -12.25 -45.31 -17.21
C GLY A 22 -13.13 -46.56 -17.31
N ASP A 23 -14.30 -46.55 -16.67
CA ASP A 23 -15.27 -47.65 -16.68
C ASP A 23 -16.53 -47.30 -17.49
N LYS A 24 -16.93 -46.02 -17.50
CA LYS A 24 -18.13 -45.50 -18.15
C LYS A 24 -17.88 -44.12 -18.76
N LEU A 25 -18.44 -43.94 -19.95
CA LEU A 25 -18.54 -42.64 -20.61
C LEU A 25 -19.91 -42.03 -20.33
N GLN A 26 -19.93 -40.88 -19.65
CA GLN A 26 -21.15 -40.16 -19.28
C GLN A 26 -21.18 -38.81 -19.98
N CYS A 27 -22.09 -38.65 -20.94
CA CYS A 27 -22.24 -37.43 -21.74
C CYS A 27 -23.52 -36.67 -21.39
N ALA A 28 -23.42 -35.35 -21.22
CA ALA A 28 -24.59 -34.46 -21.22
C ALA A 28 -24.37 -33.21 -22.05
N GLN A 29 -25.46 -32.75 -22.65
CA GLN A 29 -25.53 -31.43 -23.23
C GLN A 29 -25.51 -30.36 -22.12
N ARG A 30 -24.55 -29.44 -22.22
CA ARG A 30 -24.39 -28.31 -21.31
C ARG A 30 -24.26 -27.02 -22.11
N PHE A 31 -24.78 -25.94 -21.56
CA PHE A 31 -24.44 -24.62 -22.03
C PHE A 31 -23.17 -24.14 -21.36
N VAL A 32 -22.23 -23.64 -22.17
CA VAL A 32 -21.01 -23.00 -21.72
C VAL A 32 -21.04 -21.53 -22.14
N THR A 33 -20.95 -20.65 -21.15
CA THR A 33 -20.92 -19.20 -21.35
C THR A 33 -19.66 -18.63 -20.71
N THR A 34 -18.89 -17.86 -21.47
CA THR A 34 -17.75 -17.11 -20.95
C THR A 34 -18.10 -15.63 -20.88
N LEU A 35 -17.86 -15.02 -19.73
CA LEU A 35 -18.19 -13.63 -19.45
C LEU A 35 -17.02 -12.91 -18.76
N THR A 36 -16.97 -11.59 -18.91
CA THR A 36 -15.92 -10.77 -18.28
C THR A 36 -16.43 -10.02 -17.06
N VAL A 37 -15.92 -10.27 -15.86
CA VAL A 37 -16.30 -9.49 -14.67
C VAL A 37 -15.29 -8.34 -14.44
N GLU A 38 -15.76 -7.10 -14.44
CA GLU A 38 -14.91 -5.90 -14.28
C GLU A 38 -14.55 -5.62 -12.81
N ASN A 39 -13.46 -4.86 -12.60
CA ASN A 39 -13.05 -4.38 -11.28
C ASN A 39 -14.20 -3.62 -10.57
N ALA A 40 -14.46 -3.95 -9.31
CA ALA A 40 -15.53 -3.36 -8.52
C ALA A 40 -16.93 -3.44 -9.17
N GLN A 41 -17.15 -4.40 -10.08
CA GLN A 41 -18.46 -4.67 -10.65
C GLN A 41 -19.41 -5.20 -9.57
N ASN A 42 -20.62 -4.64 -9.52
CA ASN A 42 -21.66 -5.11 -8.62
C ASN A 42 -22.68 -5.99 -9.37
N ARG A 43 -23.71 -6.48 -8.67
CA ARG A 43 -24.72 -7.42 -9.13
C ARG A 43 -25.74 -6.79 -10.10
N THR A 44 -25.26 -6.33 -11.26
CA THR A 44 -26.06 -5.59 -12.24
C THR A 44 -26.51 -6.47 -13.41
N GLU A 45 -26.03 -7.71 -13.47
CA GLU A 45 -26.21 -8.61 -14.61
C GLU A 45 -26.36 -10.05 -14.15
N SER A 46 -27.21 -10.79 -14.86
CA SER A 46 -27.43 -12.20 -14.56
C SER A 46 -27.62 -13.06 -15.81
N ILE A 47 -27.20 -14.31 -15.70
CA ILE A 47 -27.46 -15.37 -16.66
C ILE A 47 -28.53 -16.27 -16.05
N THR A 48 -29.72 -16.30 -16.65
CA THR A 48 -30.79 -17.23 -16.29
C THR A 48 -30.78 -18.41 -17.26
N ALA A 49 -30.55 -19.60 -16.73
CA ALA A 49 -30.69 -20.86 -17.42
C ALA A 49 -32.07 -21.47 -17.10
N TYR A 50 -32.71 -22.05 -18.11
CA TYR A 50 -34.00 -22.72 -17.98
C TYR A 50 -33.86 -24.20 -18.31
N ARG A 51 -34.46 -25.03 -17.47
CA ARG A 51 -34.55 -26.47 -17.69
C ARG A 51 -36.01 -26.89 -17.68
N LEU A 52 -36.44 -27.57 -18.72
CA LEU A 52 -37.79 -28.13 -18.85
C LEU A 52 -37.79 -29.53 -18.22
N ARG A 53 -38.76 -29.80 -17.36
CA ARG A 53 -39.01 -31.13 -16.79
C ARG A 53 -40.40 -31.61 -17.14
N ASP A 54 -40.48 -32.80 -17.71
CA ASP A 54 -41.75 -33.50 -17.87
C ASP A 54 -42.14 -34.19 -16.58
N PHE A 55 -43.31 -33.82 -16.05
CA PHE A 55 -43.91 -34.45 -14.87
C PHE A 55 -45.17 -35.20 -15.28
N SER A 56 -45.26 -36.49 -15.00
CA SER A 56 -46.51 -37.24 -15.15
C SER A 56 -47.29 -37.18 -13.85
N GLN A 57 -48.47 -36.55 -13.88
CA GLN A 57 -49.40 -36.61 -12.76
C GLN A 57 -50.03 -38.01 -12.62
N ALA A 58 -50.62 -38.28 -11.46
CA ALA A 58 -51.24 -39.56 -11.13
C ALA A 58 -52.42 -39.95 -12.05
N ASP A 59 -52.99 -38.98 -12.78
CA ASP A 59 -54.04 -39.16 -13.79
C ASP A 59 -53.49 -39.46 -15.20
N GLY A 60 -52.16 -39.55 -15.36
CA GLY A 60 -51.50 -39.75 -16.65
C GLY A 60 -51.30 -38.46 -17.47
N THR A 61 -51.74 -37.30 -16.95
CA THR A 61 -51.53 -36.01 -17.60
C THR A 61 -50.06 -35.60 -17.46
N ARG A 62 -49.40 -35.35 -18.60
CA ARG A 62 -48.05 -34.78 -18.61
C ARG A 62 -48.11 -33.26 -18.45
N VAL A 63 -47.36 -32.74 -17.49
CA VAL A 63 -47.20 -31.31 -17.23
C VAL A 63 -45.73 -30.98 -17.35
N GLU A 64 -45.43 -29.97 -18.15
CA GLU A 64 -44.08 -29.43 -18.29
C GLU A 64 -43.87 -28.35 -17.23
N LEU A 65 -42.84 -28.52 -16.40
CA LEU A 65 -42.41 -27.55 -15.40
C LEU A 65 -41.10 -26.91 -15.86
N GLU A 66 -41.06 -25.58 -15.92
CA GLU A 66 -39.85 -24.83 -16.21
C GLU A 66 -39.16 -24.47 -14.89
N ASP A 67 -37.97 -25.02 -14.67
CA ASP A 67 -37.07 -24.51 -13.64
C ASP A 67 -36.27 -23.34 -14.18
N SER A 68 -35.97 -22.39 -13.31
CA SER A 68 -35.05 -21.32 -13.63
C SER A 68 -33.90 -21.25 -12.62
N LEU A 69 -32.71 -21.02 -13.17
CA LEU A 69 -31.48 -20.91 -12.42
C LEU A 69 -30.76 -19.63 -12.86
N SER A 70 -30.66 -18.65 -11.97
CA SER A 70 -30.00 -17.38 -12.24
C SER A 70 -28.65 -17.32 -11.56
N VAL A 71 -27.59 -17.06 -12.33
CA VAL A 71 -26.24 -16.76 -11.84
C VAL A 71 -25.98 -15.26 -12.00
N THR A 72 -25.72 -14.58 -10.90
CA THR A 72 -25.42 -13.15 -10.83
C THR A 72 -24.02 -13.00 -10.25
N LEU A 73 -23.16 -12.24 -10.93
CA LEU A 73 -21.76 -12.11 -10.55
C LEU A 73 -21.45 -10.68 -10.07
N ALA A 74 -20.61 -10.59 -9.04
CA ALA A 74 -19.99 -9.35 -8.57
C ALA A 74 -18.50 -9.59 -8.32
N LYS A 75 -17.70 -8.54 -8.35
CA LYS A 75 -16.26 -8.61 -8.10
C LYS A 75 -15.84 -7.50 -7.15
N SER A 76 -15.05 -7.85 -6.16
CA SER A 76 -14.47 -6.90 -5.22
C SER A 76 -13.55 -5.91 -5.96
N SER A 77 -13.22 -4.79 -5.30
CA SER A 77 -12.06 -4.00 -5.71
C SER A 77 -10.81 -4.90 -5.79
N ILE A 78 -9.95 -4.61 -6.76
CA ILE A 78 -8.66 -5.27 -6.88
C ILE A 78 -7.69 -4.70 -5.85
N VAL A 79 -7.01 -5.61 -5.16
CA VAL A 79 -5.95 -5.30 -4.21
C VAL A 79 -4.63 -5.87 -4.74
N LEU A 80 -3.63 -5.01 -4.85
CA LEU A 80 -2.26 -5.40 -5.15
C LEU A 80 -1.53 -5.66 -3.84
N ARG A 81 -1.08 -6.90 -3.64
CA ARG A 81 -0.40 -7.36 -2.43
C ARG A 81 1.11 -7.42 -2.69
N TYR A 82 1.88 -6.67 -1.91
CA TYR A 82 3.33 -6.65 -2.01
C TYR A 82 3.92 -7.28 -0.74
N PRO A 83 4.71 -8.36 -0.84
CA PRO A 83 5.34 -8.95 0.33
C PRO A 83 6.36 -7.98 0.92
N LEU A 84 6.32 -7.79 2.23
CA LEU A 84 7.23 -6.93 2.95
C LEU A 84 8.40 -7.74 3.51
N GLN A 85 9.61 -7.33 3.18
CA GLN A 85 10.83 -7.88 3.76
C GLN A 85 11.52 -6.81 4.60
N TYR A 86 11.71 -7.11 5.89
CA TYR A 86 12.42 -6.20 6.79
C TYR A 86 13.88 -6.04 6.35
N GLU A 87 14.34 -4.79 6.30
CA GLU A 87 15.71 -4.45 5.94
C GLU A 87 16.50 -4.08 7.21
N ARG A 88 16.11 -3.00 7.89
CA ARG A 88 16.66 -2.57 9.18
C ARG A 88 15.81 -1.46 9.82
N THR A 89 16.19 -1.05 11.02
CA THR A 89 15.60 0.08 11.73
C THR A 89 16.40 1.37 11.50
N TYR A 90 15.69 2.48 11.39
CA TYR A 90 16.24 3.83 11.26
C TYR A 90 15.70 4.71 12.38
N ASN A 91 16.55 5.58 12.92
CA ASN A 91 16.07 6.63 13.81
C ASN A 91 15.36 7.71 12.98
N ALA A 92 14.28 8.26 13.53
CA ALA A 92 13.51 9.27 12.81
C ALA A 92 14.26 10.60 12.69
N ASP A 93 14.99 10.97 13.75
CA ASP A 93 15.53 12.30 13.95
C ASP A 93 16.84 12.25 14.77
N PRO A 94 17.96 11.85 14.17
CA PRO A 94 19.28 11.94 14.81
C PRO A 94 19.62 13.41 15.09
N ARG A 95 20.09 13.71 16.31
CA ARG A 95 20.35 15.08 16.77
C ARG A 95 21.76 15.24 17.29
N GLU A 96 22.27 16.45 17.15
CA GLU A 96 23.51 16.85 17.79
C GLU A 96 23.24 17.41 19.20
N LEU A 97 23.86 16.80 20.20
CA LEU A 97 23.97 17.34 21.55
C LEU A 97 25.33 18.02 21.71
N ILE A 98 25.31 19.31 22.02
CA ILE A 98 26.52 20.11 22.24
C ILE A 98 26.77 20.20 23.74
N LEU A 99 27.96 19.82 24.18
CA LEU A 99 28.41 19.93 25.56
C LEU A 99 29.56 20.93 25.63
N VAL A 100 29.37 22.00 26.40
CA VAL A 100 30.43 22.96 26.75
C VAL A 100 30.95 22.75 28.18
N ARG A 101 30.30 21.84 28.93
CA ARG A 101 30.59 21.47 30.30
C ARG A 101 30.59 19.95 30.44
N ASP A 102 31.35 19.46 31.42
CA ASP A 102 31.27 18.06 31.82
C ASP A 102 30.07 17.76 32.74
N GLY A 103 29.90 16.49 33.13
CA GLY A 103 28.83 16.05 34.01
C GLY A 103 28.89 16.63 35.44
N GLN A 104 29.98 17.30 35.82
CA GLN A 104 30.13 18.03 37.09
C GLN A 104 29.88 19.54 36.93
N GLY A 105 29.53 19.99 35.72
CA GLY A 105 29.27 21.40 35.41
C GLY A 105 30.53 22.23 35.16
N ARG A 106 31.71 21.62 35.02
CA ARG A 106 32.98 22.33 34.76
C ARG A 106 33.11 22.61 33.28
N ASP A 107 33.41 23.86 32.91
CA ASP A 107 33.60 24.25 31.51
C ASP A 107 34.78 23.53 30.87
N TYR A 108 34.61 23.07 29.62
CA TYR A 108 35.71 22.50 28.86
C TYR A 108 36.71 23.58 28.45
N ASN A 109 37.97 23.40 28.85
CA ASN A 109 39.04 24.34 28.61
C ASN A 109 40.40 23.63 28.53
N TRP A 110 41.40 24.29 27.97
CA TRP A 110 42.70 23.65 27.71
C TRP A 110 43.54 23.40 28.97
N LEU A 111 43.26 24.07 30.09
CA LEU A 111 44.12 24.09 31.27
C LEU A 111 43.72 23.06 32.33
N THR A 112 42.44 23.06 32.73
CA THR A 112 41.95 22.28 33.88
C THR A 112 40.98 21.17 33.50
N ASN A 113 40.29 21.28 32.36
CA ASN A 113 39.29 20.31 31.94
C ASN A 113 39.23 20.19 30.40
N PRO A 114 40.22 19.58 29.74
CA PRO A 114 40.25 19.47 28.28
C PRO A 114 39.13 18.58 27.77
N CYS A 115 38.49 18.99 26.66
CA CYS A 115 37.55 18.14 25.93
C CYS A 115 38.32 16.97 25.31
N LYS A 116 37.84 15.75 25.58
CA LYS A 116 38.42 14.49 25.08
C LYS A 116 37.44 13.78 24.14
N ASP A 117 37.92 13.46 22.94
CA ASP A 117 37.22 12.72 21.87
C ASP A 117 37.99 11.49 21.38
N GLY A 118 38.98 11.05 22.16
CA GLY A 118 39.67 9.78 21.96
C GLY A 118 38.83 8.58 22.40
N THR A 119 39.35 7.37 22.20
CA THR A 119 38.66 6.11 22.53
C THR A 119 38.63 5.77 24.02
N ALA A 120 38.96 6.73 24.88
CA ALA A 120 39.06 6.54 26.32
C ALA A 120 37.68 6.56 26.99
N ALA A 121 37.57 5.94 28.17
CA ALA A 121 36.30 5.88 28.92
C ALA A 121 35.81 7.26 29.41
N ASP A 122 36.70 8.26 29.43
CA ASP A 122 36.44 9.63 29.85
C ASP A 122 36.21 10.59 28.66
N ALA A 123 35.86 10.06 27.48
CA ALA A 123 35.43 10.88 26.36
C ALA A 123 34.19 11.73 26.73
N ALA A 124 34.17 12.98 26.29
CA ALA A 124 33.18 13.97 26.69
C ALA A 124 31.73 13.54 26.37
N CYS A 125 31.53 12.90 25.23
CA CYS A 125 30.22 12.36 24.83
C CYS A 125 29.93 10.96 25.40
N GLY A 126 30.89 10.32 26.06
CA GLY A 126 30.89 8.88 26.31
C GLY A 126 30.93 8.06 25.01
N SER A 127 31.10 6.75 25.12
CA SER A 127 31.10 5.83 23.98
C SER A 127 29.86 4.93 24.03
N TYR A 128 29.18 4.75 22.91
CA TYR A 128 28.16 3.71 22.81
C TYR A 128 28.84 2.34 22.84
N VAL A 129 28.24 1.39 23.55
CA VAL A 129 28.71 0.01 23.61
C VAL A 129 27.67 -0.86 22.93
N ASP A 130 28.11 -1.67 21.98
CA ASP A 130 27.25 -2.67 21.37
C ASP A 130 26.90 -3.74 22.41
N PRO A 131 25.62 -3.90 22.78
CA PRO A 131 25.22 -4.84 23.82
C PRO A 131 25.47 -6.30 23.44
N SER A 132 25.58 -6.62 22.15
CA SER A 132 25.82 -7.99 21.68
C SER A 132 27.28 -8.39 21.73
N THR A 133 28.20 -7.45 21.47
CA THR A 133 29.64 -7.71 21.43
C THR A 133 30.39 -7.17 22.63
N GLY A 134 29.78 -6.29 23.42
CA GLY A 134 30.41 -5.57 24.53
C GLY A 134 31.49 -4.58 24.09
N LYS A 135 31.66 -4.35 22.79
CA LYS A 135 32.70 -3.47 22.24
C LYS A 135 32.16 -2.05 22.04
N ALA A 136 33.03 -1.07 22.20
CA ALA A 136 32.71 0.31 21.88
C ALA A 136 32.40 0.46 20.37
N VAL A 137 31.28 1.12 20.07
CA VAL A 137 30.89 1.45 18.70
C VAL A 137 31.87 2.51 18.18
N PRO A 138 32.54 2.29 17.03
CA PRO A 138 33.48 3.26 16.48
C PRO A 138 32.86 4.63 16.26
N TYR A 139 33.64 5.69 16.49
CA TYR A 139 33.25 7.10 16.32
C TYR A 139 32.12 7.60 17.23
N SER A 140 31.58 6.73 18.08
CA SER A 140 30.42 7.05 18.91
C SER A 140 30.72 8.06 20.01
N GLN A 141 32.01 8.28 20.30
CA GLN A 141 32.50 9.31 21.19
C GLN A 141 32.40 10.74 20.66
N GLY A 142 31.92 10.93 19.43
CA GLY A 142 31.76 12.24 18.82
C GLY A 142 33.11 12.89 18.50
N PHE A 143 33.15 14.22 18.58
CA PHE A 143 34.38 14.99 18.38
C PHE A 143 34.41 16.25 19.24
N CYS A 144 35.61 16.72 19.54
CA CYS A 144 35.83 17.99 20.22
C CYS A 144 36.19 19.09 19.23
N CYS A 145 35.68 20.29 19.48
CA CYS A 145 36.07 21.51 18.81
C CYS A 145 36.73 22.47 19.80
N ARG A 146 37.75 23.18 19.32
CA ARG A 146 38.58 24.07 20.12
C ARG A 146 38.83 25.32 19.29
N CYS A 147 38.98 26.46 19.96
CA CYS A 147 39.49 27.67 19.34
C CYS A 147 40.91 27.44 18.80
N ASP A 148 41.20 27.93 17.60
CA ASP A 148 42.56 27.89 17.05
C ASP A 148 43.43 29.01 17.64
N PHE A 149 44.76 28.85 17.58
CA PHE A 149 45.68 29.85 18.14
C PHE A 149 45.54 31.25 17.48
N GLY A 150 45.21 31.29 16.19
CA GLY A 150 44.91 32.53 15.47
C GLY A 150 43.65 33.22 15.97
N ASP A 151 42.71 32.46 16.52
CA ASP A 151 41.46 32.98 17.05
C ASP A 151 41.68 33.82 18.31
N TYR A 152 42.55 33.32 19.20
CA TYR A 152 42.91 34.02 20.44
C TYR A 152 43.67 35.34 20.21
N LEU A 153 44.41 35.46 19.09
CA LEU A 153 45.25 36.63 18.78
C LEU A 153 44.50 37.77 18.09
N SER A 154 43.37 37.47 17.43
CA SER A 154 42.62 38.45 16.64
C SER A 154 41.68 39.34 17.46
N GLY A 155 41.42 39.01 18.74
CA GLY A 155 40.66 39.84 19.68
C GLY A 155 39.21 40.18 19.28
N GLY A 156 38.68 39.53 18.24
CA GLY A 156 37.34 39.74 17.69
C GLY A 156 36.55 38.44 17.59
N PRO A 157 35.24 38.49 17.26
CA PRO A 157 34.40 37.30 17.13
C PRO A 157 34.96 36.43 16.01
N VAL A 158 35.60 35.35 16.40
CA VAL A 158 36.26 34.42 15.49
C VAL A 158 35.23 33.60 14.74
N GLY A 159 35.48 33.49 13.44
CA GLY A 159 34.54 32.96 12.46
C GLY A 159 33.93 31.63 12.90
N LEU A 160 32.59 31.61 12.95
CA LEU A 160 31.73 30.44 12.84
C LEU A 160 32.26 29.16 13.52
N SER A 161 32.63 29.22 14.81
CA SER A 161 32.80 27.99 15.56
C SER A 161 31.43 27.32 15.73
N ARG A 162 31.35 26.00 15.51
CA ARG A 162 30.09 25.23 15.55
C ARG A 162 29.28 25.42 16.83
N ALA A 163 29.94 25.68 17.97
CA ALA A 163 29.31 25.92 19.26
C ALA A 163 29.29 27.41 19.69
N ASN A 164 29.64 28.34 18.80
CA ASN A 164 29.78 29.77 19.09
C ASN A 164 30.67 30.03 20.34
N LEU A 165 31.84 29.40 20.34
CA LEU A 165 32.85 29.45 21.41
C LEU A 165 33.39 30.86 21.61
N GLN A 166 33.76 31.17 22.85
CA GLN A 166 34.37 32.46 23.22
C GLN A 166 35.89 32.32 23.27
N CYS A 167 36.55 32.69 22.17
CA CYS A 167 38.00 32.56 22.05
C CYS A 167 38.71 33.85 22.48
N SER A 168 38.73 34.13 23.79
CA SER A 168 39.45 35.27 24.36
C SER A 168 40.76 34.81 25.02
N LEU A 169 41.86 35.52 24.78
CA LEU A 169 43.18 35.21 25.38
C LEU A 169 43.16 35.25 26.92
N LEU A 170 42.21 35.98 27.51
CA LEU A 170 42.09 36.21 28.95
C LEU A 170 40.93 35.44 29.61
N SER A 171 40.11 34.72 28.83
CA SER A 171 39.01 33.90 29.35
C SER A 171 39.19 32.44 28.95
N THR A 172 39.13 31.54 29.93
CA THR A 172 39.13 30.09 29.71
C THR A 172 37.71 29.52 29.65
N GLU A 173 36.68 30.37 29.80
CA GLU A 173 35.27 29.97 29.76
C GLU A 173 34.85 29.71 28.31
N LEU A 174 34.12 28.61 28.06
CA LEU A 174 33.56 28.27 26.74
C LEU A 174 34.59 28.22 25.60
N ALA A 175 35.80 27.73 25.89
CA ALA A 175 36.91 27.64 24.93
C ALA A 175 36.92 26.33 24.09
N GLN A 176 36.17 25.31 24.53
CA GLN A 176 36.04 24.02 23.85
C GLN A 176 34.60 23.49 23.94
N SER A 177 34.22 22.66 22.98
CA SER A 177 32.93 21.97 22.95
C SER A 177 33.08 20.52 22.51
N ALA A 178 32.22 19.64 23.02
CA ALA A 178 32.02 18.30 22.51
C ALA A 178 30.72 18.24 21.71
N HIS A 179 30.76 17.55 20.58
CA HIS A 179 29.64 17.40 19.66
C HIS A 179 29.26 15.93 19.57
N CYS A 180 28.09 15.60 20.12
CA CYS A 180 27.67 14.23 20.38
C CYS A 180 26.46 13.87 19.54
N LEU A 181 26.56 12.83 18.71
CA LEU A 181 25.39 12.30 18.01
C LEU A 181 24.49 11.55 19.00
N ARG A 182 23.20 11.89 18.98
CA ARG A 182 22.14 11.26 19.77
C ARG A 182 20.96 10.90 18.87
N TRP A 183 20.14 9.98 19.35
CA TRP A 183 19.00 9.47 18.61
C TRP A 183 17.72 10.07 19.19
N GLY A 184 16.81 10.53 18.33
CA GLY A 184 15.47 10.93 18.74
C GLY A 184 14.68 9.74 19.28
N PRO A 185 13.55 9.98 19.97
CA PRO A 185 12.77 8.92 20.61
C PRO A 185 12.05 7.99 19.62
N LEU A 186 11.80 8.46 18.39
CA LEU A 186 11.03 7.71 17.39
C LEU A 186 11.94 6.90 16.46
N TRP A 187 11.58 5.63 16.24
CA TRP A 187 12.26 4.72 15.34
C TRP A 187 11.30 4.12 14.32
N TYR A 188 11.80 3.91 13.10
CA TYR A 188 11.08 3.33 11.98
C TYR A 188 11.71 2.00 11.58
N ARG A 189 10.87 1.00 11.28
CA ARG A 189 11.29 -0.20 10.56
C ARG A 189 11.14 0.03 9.06
N ALA A 190 12.20 -0.23 8.31
CA ALA A 190 12.17 -0.17 6.86
C ALA A 190 11.90 -1.55 6.26
N PHE A 191 11.03 -1.58 5.26
CA PHE A 191 10.68 -2.77 4.51
C PHE A 191 10.90 -2.54 3.02
N SER A 192 11.50 -3.52 2.36
CA SER A 192 11.45 -3.62 0.91
C SER A 192 10.16 -4.31 0.48
N LEU A 193 9.64 -3.89 -0.67
CA LEU A 193 8.42 -4.45 -1.25
C LEU A 193 8.81 -5.37 -2.40
N GLY A 194 8.45 -6.65 -2.31
CA GLY A 194 8.64 -7.61 -3.39
C GLY A 194 7.66 -7.41 -4.55
N PRO A 195 7.61 -8.35 -5.51
CA PRO A 195 6.72 -8.23 -6.67
C PRO A 195 5.23 -8.29 -6.26
N PRO A 196 4.34 -7.55 -6.93
CA PRO A 196 2.93 -7.52 -6.61
C PRO A 196 2.22 -8.83 -7.00
N VAL A 197 1.34 -9.29 -6.13
CA VAL A 197 0.36 -10.35 -6.40
C VAL A 197 -1.02 -9.72 -6.45
N VAL A 198 -1.77 -10.02 -7.51
CA VAL A 198 -3.13 -9.51 -7.71
C VAL A 198 -4.12 -10.34 -6.90
N HIS A 199 -4.94 -9.68 -6.09
CA HIS A 199 -5.98 -10.33 -5.32
C HIS A 199 -7.33 -9.66 -5.52
N PHE A 200 -8.36 -10.47 -5.69
CA PHE A 200 -9.77 -10.06 -5.71
C PHE A 200 -10.63 -11.29 -5.40
N VAL A 201 -11.91 -11.05 -5.11
CA VAL A 201 -12.92 -12.09 -4.95
C VAL A 201 -14.04 -11.82 -5.93
N ILE A 202 -14.46 -12.86 -6.67
CA ILE A 202 -15.68 -12.88 -7.45
C ILE A 202 -16.74 -13.59 -6.62
N GLU A 203 -17.83 -12.88 -6.35
CA GLU A 203 -19.00 -13.40 -5.67
C GLU A 203 -20.01 -13.86 -6.72
N ALA A 204 -20.43 -15.12 -6.63
CA ALA A 204 -21.44 -15.73 -7.48
C ALA A 204 -22.70 -16.01 -6.67
N GLU A 205 -23.74 -15.21 -6.88
CA GLU A 205 -25.07 -15.48 -6.35
C GLU A 205 -25.84 -16.36 -7.33
N ILE A 206 -26.29 -17.50 -6.82
CA ILE A 206 -27.02 -18.50 -7.57
C ILE A 206 -28.43 -18.60 -6.96
N LYS A 207 -29.43 -18.18 -7.73
CA LYS A 207 -30.84 -18.27 -7.39
C LYS A 207 -31.50 -19.37 -8.20
N PHE A 208 -32.02 -20.39 -7.54
CA PHE A 208 -32.69 -21.52 -8.14
C PHE A 208 -34.18 -21.51 -7.78
N CYS A 209 -35.06 -21.58 -8.79
CA CYS A 209 -36.51 -21.59 -8.66
C CYS A 209 -37.03 -22.87 -9.34
N PRO A 210 -37.36 -23.93 -8.57
CA PRO A 210 -37.81 -25.20 -9.13
C PRO A 210 -39.32 -25.15 -9.41
N GLY A 211 -39.72 -24.99 -10.67
CA GLY A 211 -41.13 -24.90 -11.09
C GLY A 211 -42.02 -24.04 -10.17
N ARG A 212 -42.95 -24.70 -9.47
CA ARG A 212 -43.91 -24.06 -8.53
C ARG A 212 -43.43 -23.91 -7.08
N SER A 213 -42.22 -24.32 -6.78
CA SER A 213 -41.69 -24.27 -5.40
C SER A 213 -40.91 -22.98 -5.12
N GLU A 214 -40.59 -22.77 -3.85
CA GLU A 214 -39.93 -21.56 -3.39
C GLU A 214 -38.50 -21.44 -3.96
N CYS A 215 -38.15 -20.24 -4.43
CA CYS A 215 -36.81 -19.95 -4.91
C CYS A 215 -35.80 -19.92 -3.76
N ARG A 216 -34.65 -20.57 -3.96
CA ARG A 216 -33.53 -20.58 -3.01
C ARG A 216 -32.35 -19.82 -3.58
N THR A 217 -31.67 -19.04 -2.75
CA THR A 217 -30.48 -18.28 -3.14
C THR A 217 -29.28 -18.75 -2.32
N ARG A 218 -28.14 -18.95 -2.98
CA ARG A 218 -26.86 -19.26 -2.34
C ARG A 218 -25.74 -18.43 -2.96
N THR A 219 -24.72 -18.14 -2.17
CA THR A 219 -23.58 -17.33 -2.58
C THR A 219 -22.31 -18.14 -2.50
N TYR A 220 -21.49 -18.04 -3.55
CA TYR A 220 -20.21 -18.73 -3.67
C TYR A 220 -19.10 -17.75 -4.03
N TYR A 221 -17.85 -18.15 -3.82
CA TYR A 221 -16.69 -17.27 -3.99
C TYR A 221 -15.62 -17.93 -4.86
N LEU A 222 -15.14 -17.17 -5.85
CA LEU A 222 -13.98 -17.51 -6.67
C LEU A 222 -12.87 -16.49 -6.42
N SER A 223 -11.63 -16.94 -6.47
CA SER A 223 -10.45 -16.09 -6.33
C SER A 223 -9.29 -16.69 -7.13
N PRO A 224 -8.19 -15.96 -7.38
CA PRO A 224 -7.00 -16.54 -7.99
C PRO A 224 -6.45 -17.77 -7.24
N SER A 225 -6.68 -17.87 -5.92
CA SER A 225 -6.34 -19.03 -5.08
C SER A 225 -7.38 -20.15 -5.06
N SER A 226 -8.60 -19.88 -5.54
CA SER A 226 -9.74 -20.80 -5.55
C SER A 226 -10.53 -20.57 -6.84
N ASN A 227 -10.00 -21.08 -7.94
CA ASN A 227 -10.39 -20.71 -9.30
C ASN A 227 -11.46 -21.63 -9.92
N GLY A 228 -11.94 -22.65 -9.22
CA GLY A 228 -12.96 -23.57 -9.71
C GLY A 228 -13.98 -23.90 -8.63
N LEU A 229 -15.24 -24.06 -9.04
CA LEU A 229 -16.34 -24.42 -8.16
C LEU A 229 -17.31 -25.35 -8.89
N CYS A 230 -17.63 -26.46 -8.23
CA CYS A 230 -18.73 -27.36 -8.59
C CYS A 230 -19.89 -27.13 -7.62
N VAL A 231 -21.06 -26.76 -8.14
CA VAL A 231 -22.27 -26.51 -7.35
C VAL A 231 -23.28 -27.61 -7.63
N VAL A 232 -23.76 -28.23 -6.54
CA VAL A 232 -24.87 -29.19 -6.55
C VAL A 232 -26.06 -28.58 -5.83
N LEU A 233 -27.21 -28.59 -6.48
CA LEU A 233 -28.44 -27.97 -6.03
C LEU A 233 -29.44 -29.07 -5.59
N PRO A 234 -29.84 -29.09 -4.31
CA PRO A 234 -30.78 -30.09 -3.82
C PRO A 234 -32.16 -29.92 -4.46
N GLY A 235 -32.64 -30.94 -5.17
CA GLY A 235 -33.96 -30.98 -5.82
C GLY A 235 -33.95 -30.79 -7.33
N LEU A 236 -32.80 -30.48 -7.93
CA LEU A 236 -32.49 -30.96 -9.28
C LEU A 236 -32.14 -32.44 -9.10
N ALA A 237 -32.64 -33.31 -9.98
CA ALA A 237 -32.11 -34.66 -10.03
C ALA A 237 -30.64 -34.48 -10.41
N SER A 238 -29.74 -34.57 -9.43
CA SER A 238 -28.35 -34.86 -9.72
C SER A 238 -28.43 -36.25 -10.33
N ASP A 239 -28.37 -36.33 -11.65
CA ASP A 239 -28.11 -37.61 -12.30
C ASP A 239 -26.87 -38.16 -11.57
N GLU A 240 -26.91 -39.40 -11.08
CA GLU A 240 -25.73 -40.03 -10.44
C GLU A 240 -24.51 -39.97 -11.37
N ASP A 241 -24.76 -39.81 -12.67
CA ASP A 241 -23.78 -39.65 -13.72
C ASP A 241 -23.13 -38.25 -13.80
N HIS A 242 -23.70 -37.19 -13.19
CA HIS A 242 -23.17 -35.82 -13.31
C HIS A 242 -23.02 -35.09 -11.96
N PRO A 243 -21.79 -34.92 -11.47
CA PRO A 243 -21.55 -34.43 -10.10
C PRO A 243 -21.77 -32.92 -9.90
N CYS A 244 -22.04 -32.13 -10.94
CA CYS A 244 -22.20 -30.68 -10.85
C CYS A 244 -23.38 -30.18 -11.69
N ASP A 245 -24.33 -29.47 -11.09
CA ASP A 245 -25.39 -28.75 -11.80
C ASP A 245 -24.85 -27.48 -12.47
N ILE A 246 -23.90 -26.83 -11.79
CA ILE A 246 -23.22 -25.62 -12.26
C ILE A 246 -21.75 -25.75 -11.99
N GLN A 247 -20.95 -25.51 -13.02
CA GLN A 247 -19.51 -25.37 -12.89
C GLN A 247 -19.13 -23.93 -13.17
N LEU A 248 -18.46 -23.30 -12.21
CA LEU A 248 -17.89 -21.97 -12.37
C LEU A 248 -16.36 -22.10 -12.36
N SER A 249 -15.70 -21.50 -13.34
CA SER A 249 -14.24 -21.44 -13.39
C SER A 249 -13.75 -20.03 -13.70
N LEU A 250 -12.74 -19.60 -12.95
CA LEU A 250 -11.97 -18.38 -13.19
C LEU A 250 -10.77 -18.76 -14.05
N GLU A 251 -10.87 -18.52 -15.35
CA GLU A 251 -9.84 -18.89 -16.34
C GLU A 251 -8.60 -18.00 -16.23
N GLY A 252 -8.79 -16.77 -15.75
CA GLY A 252 -7.72 -15.80 -15.56
C GLY A 252 -8.21 -14.37 -15.82
N ASP A 253 -7.25 -13.47 -15.93
CA ASP A 253 -7.51 -12.05 -16.17
C ASP A 253 -6.94 -11.59 -17.51
N LEU A 254 -7.70 -10.72 -18.18
CA LEU A 254 -7.18 -9.96 -19.30
C LEU A 254 -6.13 -8.97 -18.79
N ALA A 255 -5.05 -8.80 -19.55
CA ALA A 255 -3.99 -7.87 -19.22
C ALA A 255 -4.54 -6.45 -19.02
N SER A 256 -4.11 -5.79 -17.94
CA SER A 256 -4.46 -4.40 -17.68
C SER A 256 -3.66 -3.47 -18.59
N TYR A 257 -4.26 -2.35 -19.00
CA TYR A 257 -3.57 -1.31 -19.78
C TYR A 257 -2.48 -0.60 -18.96
N GLU A 258 -2.64 -0.57 -17.65
CA GLU A 258 -1.65 -0.03 -16.71
C GLU A 258 -1.10 -1.19 -15.87
N GLY A 259 0.23 -1.36 -15.92
CA GLY A 259 0.93 -2.35 -15.11
C GLY A 259 0.93 -1.98 -13.63
N ALA A 260 1.12 -2.97 -12.76
CA ALA A 260 1.41 -2.68 -11.37
C ALA A 260 2.78 -2.00 -11.24
N LYS A 261 2.81 -0.85 -10.58
CA LYS A 261 4.01 -0.12 -10.20
C LYS A 261 4.92 -1.01 -9.37
N SER A 262 6.21 -0.99 -9.73
CA SER A 262 7.27 -1.58 -8.92
C SER A 262 7.75 -0.58 -7.86
N PHE A 263 8.00 -1.08 -6.65
CA PHE A 263 8.58 -0.31 -5.56
C PHE A 263 10.01 -0.77 -5.21
N ALA A 264 10.68 -1.49 -6.11
CA ALA A 264 12.01 -2.04 -5.86
C ALA A 264 13.07 -0.98 -5.49
N SER A 265 12.94 0.24 -6.01
CA SER A 265 13.84 1.36 -5.72
C SER A 265 13.45 2.17 -4.46
N SER A 266 12.43 1.74 -3.72
CA SER A 266 11.89 2.45 -2.55
C SER A 266 11.85 1.52 -1.33
N LEU A 267 11.71 2.12 -0.16
CA LEU A 267 11.53 1.47 1.13
C LEU A 267 10.27 2.02 1.80
N LEU A 268 9.44 1.13 2.32
CA LEU A 268 8.33 1.48 3.19
C LEU A 268 8.86 1.66 4.62
N MET A 269 8.74 2.86 5.16
CA MET A 269 9.15 3.21 6.51
C MET A 269 7.91 3.21 7.42
N ARG A 270 7.83 2.23 8.30
CA ARG A 270 6.76 2.08 9.30
C ARG A 270 7.24 2.57 10.67
N PRO A 271 6.57 3.55 11.30
CA PRO A 271 6.82 3.89 12.70
C PRO A 271 6.72 2.63 13.58
N HIS A 272 7.71 2.37 14.41
CA HIS A 272 7.81 1.12 15.17
C HIS A 272 7.82 1.31 16.68
N SER A 273 8.72 2.14 17.20
CA SER A 273 8.89 2.37 18.63
C SER A 273 9.11 3.84 18.91
N CYS A 274 8.69 4.25 20.10
CA CYS A 274 8.73 5.63 20.54
C CYS A 274 9.07 5.63 22.04
N ASP A 275 10.29 6.03 22.37
CA ASP A 275 10.81 6.01 23.75
C ASP A 275 10.19 7.13 24.61
N ASP A 276 9.66 8.18 23.97
CA ASP A 276 8.89 9.26 24.58
C ASP A 276 7.50 9.34 23.92
N PHE A 277 6.55 8.58 24.45
CA PHE A 277 5.21 8.47 23.87
C PHE A 277 4.47 9.81 23.80
N ALA A 278 4.75 10.76 24.69
CA ALA A 278 4.15 12.09 24.62
C ALA A 278 4.63 12.88 23.39
N ALA A 279 5.88 12.67 22.97
CA ALA A 279 6.47 13.34 21.81
C ALA A 279 6.10 12.67 20.48
N CYS A 280 6.10 11.34 20.40
CA CYS A 280 5.96 10.62 19.12
C CYS A 280 4.86 9.54 19.07
N GLY A 281 4.08 9.34 20.14
CA GLY A 281 3.04 8.31 20.21
C GLY A 281 1.94 8.47 19.16
N ALA A 282 1.63 9.72 18.78
CA ALA A 282 0.69 10.02 17.71
C ALA A 282 1.13 9.44 16.36
N GLN A 283 2.41 9.56 15.99
CA GLN A 283 2.92 9.02 14.72
C GLN A 283 2.94 7.49 14.71
N VAL A 284 3.17 6.84 15.86
CA VAL A 284 3.15 5.37 15.97
C VAL A 284 1.74 4.79 15.78
N THR A 285 0.71 5.54 16.17
CA THR A 285 -0.70 5.11 16.09
C THR A 285 -1.43 5.64 14.86
N GLU A 286 -0.73 6.40 14.01
CA GLU A 286 -1.32 7.02 12.84
C GLU A 286 -1.71 5.99 11.76
N SER A 287 -2.65 6.38 10.90
CA SER A 287 -3.07 5.57 9.76
C SER A 287 -1.86 5.13 8.91
N PRO A 288 -1.79 3.86 8.47
CA PRO A 288 -0.74 3.38 7.58
C PRO A 288 -0.58 4.20 6.29
N SER A 289 -1.63 4.93 5.89
CA SER A 289 -1.57 5.83 4.73
C SER A 289 -0.56 6.98 4.87
N ARG A 290 -0.20 7.36 6.10
CA ARG A 290 0.81 8.39 6.41
C ARG A 290 2.19 7.83 6.76
N TRP A 291 2.38 6.51 6.63
CA TRP A 291 3.73 5.95 6.60
C TRP A 291 4.49 6.50 5.39
N LEU A 292 5.83 6.44 5.43
CA LEU A 292 6.66 7.03 4.39
C LEU A 292 7.11 5.98 3.37
N MET A 293 7.10 6.32 2.09
CA MET A 293 7.72 5.60 0.99
C MET A 293 8.95 6.40 0.55
N VAL A 294 10.13 5.92 0.89
CA VAL A 294 11.38 6.67 0.72
C VAL A 294 12.23 6.01 -0.37
N PRO A 295 12.78 6.77 -1.34
CA PRO A 295 13.75 6.23 -2.29
C PRO A 295 14.97 5.62 -1.58
N ARG A 296 15.43 4.45 -2.02
CA ARG A 296 16.65 3.81 -1.48
C ARG A 296 17.85 4.75 -1.54
N SER A 297 17.92 5.59 -2.56
CA SER A 297 18.98 6.59 -2.77
C SER A 297 19.04 7.67 -1.68
N TYR A 298 18.05 7.79 -0.80
CA TYR A 298 18.06 8.74 0.32
C TYR A 298 18.59 8.12 1.61
N THR A 299 18.81 6.80 1.61
CA THR A 299 19.31 6.07 2.78
C THR A 299 20.83 5.83 2.68
N THR A 300 21.45 5.54 3.81
CA THR A 300 22.90 5.23 3.92
C THR A 300 23.18 4.25 5.03
N GLN A 301 24.20 3.39 4.89
CA GLN A 301 24.61 2.47 5.95
C GLN A 301 25.32 3.14 7.14
N GLY A 302 25.42 4.48 7.14
CA GLY A 302 26.00 5.26 8.23
C GLY A 302 27.20 6.10 7.82
N SER A 303 27.67 5.96 6.58
CA SER A 303 28.88 6.58 6.03
C SER A 303 28.64 7.87 5.25
N HIS A 304 27.39 8.30 5.10
CA HIS A 304 27.05 9.51 4.35
C HIS A 304 26.22 10.48 5.18
N CYS A 305 26.58 11.76 5.08
CA CYS A 305 25.84 12.86 5.68
C CYS A 305 24.53 13.15 4.96
N ASP A 306 23.61 13.80 5.68
CA ASP A 306 22.33 14.29 5.19
C ASP A 306 21.50 13.22 4.47
N ARG A 307 21.54 12.01 5.03
CA ARG A 307 20.83 10.83 4.56
C ARG A 307 20.22 10.06 5.71
N ILE A 308 19.14 9.37 5.42
CA ILE A 308 18.43 8.56 6.40
C ILE A 308 19.31 7.36 6.81
N GLY A 309 19.59 7.27 8.10
CA GLY A 309 20.52 6.27 8.65
C GLY A 309 21.97 6.74 8.71
N VAL A 310 22.22 8.06 8.62
CA VAL A 310 23.49 8.67 9.04
C VAL A 310 23.88 8.16 10.43
N SER A 311 25.17 7.89 10.63
CA SER A 311 25.69 7.31 11.86
C SER A 311 26.93 8.06 12.35
N HIS A 312 27.50 7.59 13.46
CA HIS A 312 28.64 8.18 14.15
C HIS A 312 29.83 8.40 13.22
N GLU A 313 30.11 7.48 12.29
CA GLU A 313 31.22 7.59 11.33
C GLU A 313 31.08 8.83 10.43
N ALA A 314 29.93 8.98 9.75
CA ALA A 314 29.68 10.15 8.91
C ALA A 314 29.70 11.46 9.72
N PHE A 315 29.07 11.46 10.90
CA PHE A 315 28.96 12.65 11.74
C PHE A 315 30.33 13.10 12.28
N ALA A 316 31.12 12.18 12.84
CA ALA A 316 32.45 12.51 13.34
C ALA A 316 33.46 12.76 12.21
N GLY A 317 33.30 12.07 11.08
CA GLY A 317 34.20 12.16 9.91
C GLY A 317 34.00 13.39 9.01
N GLN A 318 33.13 14.33 9.39
CA GLN A 318 32.87 15.53 8.59
C GLN A 318 34.15 16.35 8.33
N PRO A 319 34.39 16.80 7.08
CA PRO A 319 35.46 17.75 6.81
C PRO A 319 35.14 19.10 7.46
N GLN A 320 36.15 19.76 8.03
CA GLN A 320 35.99 21.06 8.70
C GLN A 320 34.86 21.08 9.75
N ARG A 321 34.57 19.94 10.39
CA ARG A 321 33.43 19.74 11.30
C ARG A 321 33.21 20.79 12.37
N CYS A 322 34.27 21.48 12.81
CA CYS A 322 34.22 22.54 13.82
C CYS A 322 33.86 23.93 13.29
N GLY A 323 33.97 24.17 11.98
CA GLY A 323 33.55 25.40 11.31
C GLY A 323 32.19 25.28 10.60
N MET A 324 31.51 24.14 10.74
CA MET A 324 30.19 23.89 10.15
C MET A 324 29.08 24.30 11.11
N ASP A 325 27.89 24.59 10.56
CA ASP A 325 26.70 24.86 11.34
C ASP A 325 26.29 23.68 12.25
N ILE A 326 25.61 24.00 13.35
CA ILE A 326 24.96 23.01 14.21
C ILE A 326 23.98 22.17 13.37
N ASN A 327 23.92 20.87 13.64
CA ASN A 327 23.17 19.86 12.90
C ASN A 327 23.61 19.67 11.44
N SER A 328 24.79 20.18 11.03
CA SER A 328 25.39 19.73 9.77
C SER A 328 25.54 18.21 9.78
N CYS A 329 25.33 17.58 8.61
CA CYS A 329 25.30 16.12 8.40
C CYS A 329 24.03 15.40 8.88
N LEU A 330 23.12 16.09 9.57
CA LEU A 330 21.92 15.50 10.17
C LEU A 330 20.62 16.00 9.51
N LYS A 331 20.67 16.51 8.28
CA LYS A 331 19.47 16.98 7.55
C LYS A 331 18.85 15.84 6.73
N GLN A 332 17.64 16.06 6.21
CA GLN A 332 16.90 15.13 5.34
C GLN A 332 16.60 13.79 6.02
N GLN A 333 16.25 13.85 7.30
CA GLN A 333 15.89 12.69 8.11
C GLN A 333 14.39 12.39 7.97
N LEU A 334 13.92 11.27 8.54
CA LEU A 334 12.53 10.85 8.39
C LEU A 334 11.56 11.87 9.02
N SER A 335 11.96 12.51 10.12
CA SER A 335 11.25 13.64 10.74
C SER A 335 11.07 14.80 9.76
N ASP A 336 12.13 15.18 9.05
CA ASP A 336 12.09 16.25 8.04
C ASP A 336 11.13 15.92 6.90
N LEU A 337 11.20 14.68 6.38
CA LEU A 337 10.32 14.24 5.28
C LEU A 337 8.85 14.18 5.71
N TYR A 338 8.59 13.69 6.92
CA TYR A 338 7.25 13.65 7.49
C TYR A 338 6.69 15.07 7.68
N ALA A 339 7.48 15.99 8.26
CA ALA A 339 7.06 17.37 8.48
C ALA A 339 6.75 18.09 7.15
N ALA A 340 7.60 17.90 6.14
CA ALA A 340 7.39 18.46 4.80
C ALA A 340 6.06 18.00 4.17
N ASP A 341 5.69 16.73 4.36
CA ASP A 341 4.43 16.17 3.87
C ASP A 341 3.22 16.62 4.67
N VAL A 342 3.34 16.78 5.99
CA VAL A 342 2.30 17.40 6.82
C VAL A 342 2.03 18.83 6.36
N GLU A 343 3.08 19.62 6.11
CA GLU A 343 2.95 20.98 5.57
C GLU A 343 2.35 20.99 4.16
N ALA A 344 2.69 20.01 3.32
CA ALA A 344 2.10 19.85 2.00
C ALA A 344 0.58 19.57 2.09
N GLU A 345 0.16 18.61 2.93
CA GLU A 345 -1.27 18.32 3.14
C GLU A 345 -2.02 19.52 3.69
N ALA A 346 -1.45 20.23 4.68
CA ALA A 346 -2.06 21.43 5.25
C ALA A 346 -2.24 22.55 4.22
N ALA A 347 -1.33 22.65 3.26
CA ALA A 347 -1.41 23.57 2.13
C ALA A 347 -2.27 23.06 0.95
N GLY A 348 -2.91 21.89 1.08
CA GLY A 348 -3.70 21.27 0.01
C GLY A 348 -2.86 20.76 -1.18
N ARG A 349 -1.54 20.62 -1.01
CA ARG A 349 -0.62 20.06 -2.00
C ARG A 349 -0.53 18.55 -1.83
N LYS A 350 -0.16 17.85 -2.91
CA LYS A 350 0.07 16.41 -2.88
C LYS A 350 1.35 16.10 -2.07
N PRO A 351 1.30 15.26 -1.04
CA PRO A 351 2.48 14.80 -0.30
C PRO A 351 3.46 14.05 -1.20
N SER A 352 4.75 14.11 -0.90
CA SER A 352 5.81 13.52 -1.72
C SER A 352 6.27 12.15 -1.24
N TYR A 353 6.08 11.83 0.04
CA TYR A 353 6.61 10.64 0.70
C TYR A 353 5.53 9.79 1.37
N PHE A 354 4.38 10.35 1.78
CA PHE A 354 3.29 9.57 2.35
C PHE A 354 2.84 8.51 1.35
N VAL A 355 2.70 7.27 1.84
CA VAL A 355 2.31 6.12 1.03
C VAL A 355 1.00 6.36 0.27
N SER A 356 0.08 7.14 0.84
CA SER A 356 -1.15 7.61 0.19
C SER A 356 -0.92 8.26 -1.17
N SER A 357 0.20 8.96 -1.36
CA SER A 357 0.56 9.65 -2.61
C SER A 357 1.17 8.75 -3.68
N HIS A 358 1.60 7.54 -3.32
CA HIS A 358 2.31 6.61 -4.21
C HIS A 358 1.47 5.45 -4.72
N GLY A 359 0.29 5.24 -4.14
CA GLY A 359 -0.68 4.21 -4.52
C GLY A 359 -1.47 4.53 -5.79
N TYR A 360 -2.60 3.83 -5.96
CA TYR A 360 -3.45 3.92 -7.16
C TYR A 360 -4.75 4.69 -6.91
N GLY A 361 -4.73 5.64 -5.96
CA GLY A 361 -5.92 6.40 -5.54
C GLY A 361 -6.92 5.63 -4.67
N GLY A 362 -6.69 4.34 -4.42
CA GLY A 362 -7.46 3.52 -3.47
C GLY A 362 -6.87 3.52 -2.06
N ARG A 363 -7.47 2.73 -1.17
CA ARG A 363 -6.99 2.56 0.20
C ARG A 363 -5.64 1.83 0.25
N PHE A 364 -4.78 2.28 1.16
CA PHE A 364 -3.60 1.53 1.59
C PHE A 364 -3.85 0.85 2.93
N ALA A 365 -3.37 -0.39 3.08
CA ALA A 365 -3.41 -1.14 4.32
C ALA A 365 -2.19 -2.06 4.42
N VAL A 366 -1.95 -2.62 5.60
CA VAL A 366 -0.97 -3.67 5.81
C VAL A 366 -1.66 -4.83 6.49
N ASP A 367 -1.50 -6.02 5.91
CA ASP A 367 -1.87 -7.28 6.55
C ASP A 367 -0.67 -7.78 7.32
N ASP A 368 -0.78 -7.78 8.65
CA ASP A 368 0.24 -8.22 9.60
C ASP A 368 -0.30 -9.35 10.49
N SER A 369 -1.31 -10.08 9.99
CA SER A 369 -1.93 -11.21 10.72
C SER A 369 -0.95 -12.35 10.96
N ASP A 370 -0.03 -12.56 10.03
CA ASP A 370 1.11 -13.48 10.15
C ASP A 370 2.40 -12.67 9.92
N PRO A 371 3.22 -12.45 10.96
CA PRO A 371 4.47 -11.69 10.85
C PRO A 371 5.48 -12.28 9.84
N SER A 372 5.35 -13.56 9.49
CA SER A 372 6.19 -14.20 8.47
C SER A 372 5.70 -13.95 7.03
N LYS A 373 4.49 -13.39 6.88
CA LYS A 373 3.82 -13.12 5.60
C LYS A 373 3.23 -11.72 5.53
N THR A 374 3.82 -10.74 6.21
CA THR A 374 3.30 -9.37 6.20
C THR A 374 3.25 -8.82 4.77
N MET A 375 2.09 -8.27 4.37
CA MET A 375 1.87 -7.74 3.02
C MET A 375 1.43 -6.27 3.07
N ALA A 376 1.99 -5.44 2.21
CA ALA A 376 1.42 -4.14 1.86
C ALA A 376 0.29 -4.31 0.84
N LEU A 377 -0.84 -3.68 1.09
CA LEU A 377 -2.07 -3.79 0.30
C LEU A 377 -2.39 -2.44 -0.32
N PHE A 378 -2.41 -2.39 -1.66
CA PHE A 378 -2.85 -1.21 -2.41
C PHE A 378 -4.12 -1.54 -3.19
N GLU A 379 -5.23 -0.93 -2.80
CA GLU A 379 -6.45 -0.96 -3.61
C GLU A 379 -6.25 -0.10 -4.87
N THR A 380 -6.78 -0.60 -5.99
CA THR A 380 -6.62 0.06 -7.30
C THR A 380 -7.92 0.09 -8.07
N ALA A 381 -8.15 1.23 -8.73
CA ALA A 381 -9.25 1.43 -9.68
C ALA A 381 -8.87 1.02 -11.12
N ARG A 382 -7.73 0.34 -11.33
CA ARG A 382 -7.29 -0.06 -12.67
C ARG A 382 -8.35 -0.89 -13.38
N LEU A 383 -8.47 -0.70 -14.68
CA LEU A 383 -9.32 -1.53 -15.52
C LEU A 383 -8.70 -2.92 -15.66
N GLN A 384 -9.39 -3.93 -15.16
CA GLN A 384 -9.00 -5.33 -15.28
C GLN A 384 -10.25 -6.21 -15.27
N ARG A 385 -10.32 -7.09 -16.27
CA ARG A 385 -11.46 -7.96 -16.54
C ARG A 385 -11.08 -9.40 -16.27
N SER A 386 -11.86 -10.08 -15.43
CA SER A 386 -11.69 -11.51 -15.16
C SER A 386 -12.58 -12.33 -16.07
N LEU A 387 -12.03 -13.38 -16.66
CA LEU A 387 -12.77 -14.33 -17.47
C LEU A 387 -13.36 -15.40 -16.56
N VAL A 388 -14.69 -15.46 -16.51
CA VAL A 388 -15.43 -16.50 -15.79
C VAL A 388 -16.16 -17.34 -16.81
N ALA A 389 -15.92 -18.65 -16.79
CA ALA A 389 -16.72 -19.60 -17.53
C ALA A 389 -17.79 -20.20 -16.61
N VAL A 390 -19.01 -20.25 -17.12
CA VAL A 390 -20.19 -20.81 -16.47
C VAL A 390 -20.66 -21.96 -17.33
N GLN A 391 -20.66 -23.17 -16.79
CA GLN A 391 -21.22 -24.35 -17.42
C GLN A 391 -22.46 -24.79 -16.65
N VAL A 392 -23.57 -25.00 -17.34
CA VAL A 392 -24.86 -25.36 -16.73
C VAL A 392 -25.64 -26.30 -17.62
N ALA A 393 -26.30 -27.29 -17.02
CA ALA A 393 -27.27 -28.13 -17.73
C ALA A 393 -28.59 -27.38 -17.88
N ALA A 394 -28.96 -27.03 -19.11
CA ALA A 394 -30.15 -26.25 -19.43
C ALA A 394 -30.55 -26.43 -20.89
N ASP A 395 -31.80 -26.08 -21.21
CA ASP A 395 -32.34 -26.08 -22.58
C ASP A 395 -32.23 -24.70 -23.22
N ARG A 396 -32.27 -23.64 -22.40
CA ARG A 396 -32.25 -22.25 -22.87
C ARG A 396 -31.51 -21.35 -21.90
N LEU A 397 -30.79 -20.38 -22.45
CA LEU A 397 -30.17 -19.28 -21.70
C LEU A 397 -30.84 -17.94 -22.00
N ARG A 398 -30.89 -17.08 -20.98
CA ARG A 398 -31.25 -15.67 -21.07
C ARG A 398 -30.24 -14.85 -20.29
N TYR A 399 -29.67 -13.85 -20.94
CA TYR A 399 -28.83 -12.85 -20.29
C TYR A 399 -29.63 -11.58 -20.03
N THR A 400 -29.55 -11.06 -18.80
CA THR A 400 -30.31 -9.90 -18.35
C THR A 400 -29.35 -8.85 -17.78
N VAL A 401 -29.47 -7.61 -18.26
CA VAL A 401 -28.68 -6.46 -17.79
C VAL A 401 -29.63 -5.43 -17.18
N LEU A 402 -29.32 -4.99 -15.96
CA LEU A 402 -30.03 -3.89 -15.32
C LEU A 402 -29.50 -2.55 -15.86
N VAL A 403 -30.40 -1.77 -16.46
CA VAL A 403 -30.07 -0.47 -17.05
C VAL A 403 -30.82 0.63 -16.30
N ALA A 404 -30.10 1.70 -15.94
CA ALA A 404 -30.64 2.90 -15.34
C ALA A 404 -30.04 4.13 -15.99
N GLN A 405 -30.70 5.28 -15.82
CA GLN A 405 -30.14 6.58 -16.19
C GLN A 405 -29.36 7.17 -15.01
N ALA A 406 -28.32 7.94 -15.30
CA ALA A 406 -27.57 8.71 -14.32
C ALA A 406 -27.23 10.11 -14.85
N VAL A 407 -27.04 11.05 -13.94
CA VAL A 407 -26.66 12.43 -14.23
C VAL A 407 -25.37 12.79 -13.50
N ILE A 408 -24.52 13.57 -14.14
CA ILE A 408 -23.35 14.18 -13.50
C ILE A 408 -23.83 15.39 -12.72
N VAL A 409 -23.75 15.32 -11.40
CA VAL A 409 -24.17 16.40 -10.49
C VAL A 409 -23.10 17.48 -10.42
N SER A 410 -21.83 17.07 -10.40
CA SER A 410 -20.68 17.98 -10.44
C SER A 410 -19.45 17.29 -10.99
N ALA A 411 -18.57 18.07 -11.62
CA ALA A 411 -17.24 17.68 -12.04
C ALA A 411 -16.31 18.87 -11.82
N ALA A 412 -15.32 18.75 -10.94
CA ALA A 412 -14.44 19.85 -10.58
C ALA A 412 -13.01 19.38 -10.34
N VAL A 413 -12.06 20.22 -10.74
CA VAL A 413 -10.63 20.07 -10.45
C VAL A 413 -10.21 21.29 -9.64
N ALA A 414 -9.59 21.09 -8.49
CA ALA A 414 -9.00 22.19 -7.75
C ALA A 414 -7.76 22.71 -8.49
N PRO A 415 -7.41 24.01 -8.41
CA PRO A 415 -6.17 24.52 -9.01
C PRO A 415 -4.97 23.72 -8.52
N PHE A 416 -4.07 23.39 -9.44
CA PHE A 416 -2.84 22.66 -9.16
C PHE A 416 -1.72 23.18 -10.05
N GLU A 417 -0.47 23.00 -9.62
CA GLU A 417 0.68 23.44 -10.38
C GLU A 417 0.90 22.55 -11.61
N ALA A 418 1.20 23.14 -12.76
CA ALA A 418 1.50 22.39 -13.97
C ALA A 418 2.67 21.42 -13.74
N LYS A 419 2.56 20.19 -14.28
CA LYS A 419 3.54 19.10 -14.12
C LYS A 419 3.73 18.57 -12.68
N SER A 420 2.99 19.05 -11.69
CA SER A 420 3.06 18.53 -10.31
C SER A 420 2.46 17.12 -10.15
N GLY A 421 1.60 16.69 -11.07
CA GLY A 421 0.85 15.44 -10.93
C GLY A 421 -0.17 15.44 -9.78
N ALA A 422 -0.53 16.63 -9.26
CA ALA A 422 -1.46 16.80 -8.14
C ALA A 422 -2.93 17.00 -8.57
N GLY A 423 -3.21 17.08 -9.86
CA GLY A 423 -4.57 17.29 -10.37
C GLY A 423 -5.48 16.09 -10.07
N VAL A 424 -6.54 16.33 -9.29
CA VAL A 424 -7.58 15.33 -8.98
C VAL A 424 -8.93 15.85 -9.47
N LEU A 425 -9.49 15.18 -10.47
CA LEU A 425 -10.87 15.43 -10.90
C LEU A 425 -11.84 14.70 -9.97
N ARG A 426 -12.67 15.46 -9.26
CA ARG A 426 -13.77 14.92 -8.47
C ARG A 426 -15.05 15.00 -9.28
N VAL A 427 -15.64 13.85 -9.59
CA VAL A 427 -16.92 13.74 -10.29
C VAL A 427 -17.95 13.13 -9.36
N ARG A 428 -19.09 13.81 -9.18
CA ARG A 428 -20.24 13.28 -8.44
C ARG A 428 -21.30 12.88 -9.45
N ILE A 429 -21.67 11.61 -9.43
CA ILE A 429 -22.69 11.02 -10.32
C ILE A 429 -23.85 10.55 -9.46
N GLN A 430 -25.08 10.78 -9.91
CA GLN A 430 -26.30 10.31 -9.26
C GLN A 430 -27.10 9.44 -10.23
N SER A 431 -27.40 8.21 -9.82
CA SER A 431 -28.37 7.36 -10.52
C SER A 431 -29.78 7.92 -10.27
N VAL A 432 -30.57 8.04 -11.34
CA VAL A 432 -31.98 8.46 -11.30
C VAL A 432 -32.94 7.30 -11.61
N GLY A 433 -32.40 6.09 -11.82
CA GLY A 433 -33.20 4.89 -12.05
C GLY A 433 -33.68 4.22 -10.76
N ARG A 434 -34.60 3.26 -10.92
CA ARG A 434 -35.16 2.44 -9.82
C ARG A 434 -34.41 1.14 -9.57
N VAL A 435 -33.42 0.83 -10.40
CA VAL A 435 -32.60 -0.37 -10.31
C VAL A 435 -31.14 0.01 -10.16
N GLN A 436 -30.36 -0.85 -9.52
CA GLN A 436 -28.91 -0.73 -9.48
C GLN A 436 -28.34 -1.14 -10.84
N ALA A 437 -27.60 -0.23 -11.48
CA ALA A 437 -27.02 -0.44 -12.80
C ALA A 437 -25.54 -0.04 -12.81
N GLN A 438 -24.81 -0.52 -13.81
CA GLN A 438 -23.41 -0.19 -14.02
C GLN A 438 -23.29 1.05 -14.93
N PHE A 439 -22.33 1.91 -14.63
CA PHE A 439 -22.05 3.13 -15.37
C PHE A 439 -20.56 3.20 -15.73
N SER A 440 -20.26 3.75 -16.91
CA SER A 440 -18.90 4.03 -17.34
C SER A 440 -18.69 5.54 -17.41
N LEU A 441 -17.68 6.03 -16.68
CA LEU A 441 -17.20 7.41 -16.79
C LEU A 441 -15.96 7.41 -17.68
N SER A 442 -15.96 8.25 -18.72
CA SER A 442 -14.81 8.41 -19.60
C SER A 442 -14.40 9.88 -19.68
N LEU A 443 -13.09 10.12 -19.68
CA LEU A 443 -12.50 11.44 -19.87
C LEU A 443 -11.69 11.41 -21.16
N PRO A 444 -12.18 12.02 -22.25
CA PRO A 444 -11.47 12.00 -23.51
C PRO A 444 -10.21 12.87 -23.46
N ALA A 445 -9.15 12.45 -24.15
CA ALA A 445 -7.83 13.09 -24.10
C ALA A 445 -7.82 14.58 -24.51
N TRP A 446 -8.77 15.04 -25.33
CA TRP A 446 -8.88 16.45 -25.70
C TRP A 446 -9.40 17.36 -24.58
N ALA A 447 -10.02 16.80 -23.53
CA ALA A 447 -10.48 17.56 -22.37
C ALA A 447 -9.32 18.19 -21.56
N TRP A 448 -8.09 17.70 -21.74
CA TRP A 448 -6.88 18.23 -21.08
C TRP A 448 -6.22 19.40 -21.82
N ARG A 449 -6.72 19.83 -22.99
CA ARG A 449 -6.08 20.90 -23.79
C ARG A 449 -6.46 22.33 -23.39
N HIS A 450 -7.37 22.51 -22.43
CA HIS A 450 -7.95 23.82 -22.12
C HIS A 450 -7.93 24.21 -20.63
N SER A 451 -7.10 23.56 -19.81
CA SER A 451 -6.90 23.93 -18.39
C SER A 451 -5.49 24.44 -18.13
#